data_AF-P02770-F1
#
_entry.id   AF-P02770-F1
#
_cell.length_a   1.000
_cell.length_b   1.000
_cell.length_c   1.000
_cell.angle_alpha   90.00
_cell.angle_beta   90.00
_cell.angle_gamma   90.00
#
_symmetry.space_group_name_H-M   'P 1'
#
loop_
_entity.id
_entity.type
_entity.pdbx_description
1 polymer ?
#
loop_
_entity_poly.entity_id
_entity_poly.type
_entity_poly.pdbx_seq_one_letter_code
_entity_poly.pdbx_strand_id
1 'polypeptide(L)'
;MKWVTFLLLLFISGSAFSRGVFRREAHKSEIAHRFKDLGEQHFKGLVLIAFSQYLQKCPYEEHIKLVQEVTDFAKTCVADENAENCDKSIHTLFGDKLCAIPKLRDNYGELADCCAKQEPERNECFLQHKDDNPNLPPFQRPEAEAMCTSFQENPTSFLGHYLHEVARRHPYFYAPELLYYAEKYNEVLTQCCTESDKAACLTPKLDAVKEKALVAAVRQRMKCSSMQRFGERAFKAWAVARMSQRFPNAEFAEITKLATDVTKINKECCHGDLLECADDRAELAKYMCENQATISSKLQACCDKPVLQKSQCLAEIEHDNIPADLPSIAADFVEDKEVCKNYAEAKDVFLGTFLYEYSRRHPDYSVSLLLRLAKKYEATLEKCCAEGDPPACYGTVLAEFQPLVEEPKNLVKTNCELYEKLGEYGFQNAVLVRYTQKAPQVSTPTLVEAARNLGRVGTKCCTLPEAQRLPCVEDYLSAILNRLCVLHEKTPVSEKVTKCCSGSLVERRPCFSALTVDETYVPKEFKAETFTFHSDICTLPDKEKQIKKQTALAELVKHKPKATEDQLKTVMGDFAQFVDKCCKAADKDNCFATEGPNLVARSKEALA
;
A
#
# COMPACT_ATOMS: atom_id res chain seq x y z
N MET A 1 31.05 35.75 25.57
CA MET A 1 31.07 36.03 24.11
C MET A 1 31.33 34.80 23.23
N LYS A 2 32.02 33.72 23.67
CA LYS A 2 32.26 32.52 22.83
C LYS A 2 31.07 31.54 22.71
N TRP A 3 30.14 31.53 23.66
CA TRP A 3 28.96 30.65 23.64
C TRP A 3 27.82 31.16 22.75
N VAL A 4 27.66 32.48 22.65
CA VAL A 4 26.62 33.10 21.81
C VAL A 4 26.92 32.88 20.31
N THR A 5 28.20 32.83 19.94
CA THR A 5 28.62 32.53 18.55
C THR A 5 28.39 31.08 18.15
N PHE A 6 28.47 30.13 19.09
CA PHE A 6 28.23 28.71 18.80
C PHE A 6 26.74 28.39 18.61
N LEU A 7 25.86 29.01 19.41
CA LEU A 7 24.41 28.89 19.24
C LEU A 7 23.93 29.55 17.93
N LEU A 8 24.49 30.71 17.55
CA LEU A 8 24.18 31.34 16.26
C LEU A 8 24.59 30.50 15.04
N LEU A 9 25.67 29.73 15.12
CA LEU A 9 26.10 28.81 14.05
C LEU A 9 25.14 27.61 13.89
N LEU A 10 24.53 27.12 14.97
CA LEU A 10 23.49 26.08 14.94
C LEU A 10 22.16 26.60 14.38
N PHE A 11 21.80 27.86 14.64
CA PHE A 11 20.59 28.48 14.07
C PHE A 11 20.74 28.80 12.58
N ILE A 12 21.94 29.15 12.10
CA ILE A 12 22.20 29.37 10.67
C ILE A 12 22.22 28.04 9.92
N SER A 13 22.74 26.95 10.50
CA SER A 13 22.62 25.62 9.88
C SER A 13 21.19 25.08 9.93
N GLY A 14 20.43 25.31 11.00
CA GLY A 14 19.02 24.88 11.09
C GLY A 14 18.08 25.58 10.10
N SER A 15 18.34 26.85 9.78
CA SER A 15 17.52 27.66 8.85
C SER A 15 18.03 27.66 7.41
N ALA A 16 19.33 27.39 7.18
CA ALA A 16 19.85 27.10 5.85
C ALA A 16 19.50 25.68 5.36
N PHE A 17 19.36 24.70 6.27
CA PHE A 17 18.91 23.34 5.88
C PHE A 17 17.43 23.28 5.46
N SER A 18 16.60 24.25 5.85
CA SER A 18 15.16 24.28 5.51
C SER A 18 14.83 25.16 4.29
N ARG A 19 15.78 25.96 3.79
CA ARG A 19 15.63 26.76 2.55
C ARG A 19 16.76 26.60 1.54
N GLY A 20 17.67 25.68 1.79
CA GLY A 20 18.86 25.41 0.97
C GLY A 20 19.16 23.91 0.85
N VAL A 21 18.13 23.07 0.68
CA VAL A 21 18.34 21.74 0.10
C VAL A 21 18.99 21.99 -1.24
N PHE A 22 20.27 21.64 -1.34
CA PHE A 22 21.07 21.67 -2.55
C PHE A 22 20.18 21.51 -3.78
N ARG A 23 19.91 22.63 -4.48
CA ARG A 23 19.81 22.56 -5.92
C ARG A 23 21.20 22.06 -6.32
N ARG A 24 21.38 20.72 -6.40
CA ARG A 24 22.31 20.15 -7.38
C ARG A 24 22.08 21.01 -8.61
N GLU A 25 23.14 21.64 -9.14
CA GLU A 25 23.02 22.42 -10.38
C GLU A 25 22.14 21.61 -11.31
N ALA A 26 20.93 22.12 -11.57
CA ALA A 26 19.92 21.33 -12.26
C ALA A 26 20.58 20.87 -13.55
N HIS A 27 20.68 19.54 -13.74
CA HIS A 27 21.36 18.99 -14.88
C HIS A 27 20.80 19.67 -16.12
N LYS A 28 21.70 20.16 -16.98
CA LYS A 28 21.30 20.95 -18.14
C LYS A 28 20.24 20.24 -18.96
N SER A 29 20.38 18.93 -19.11
CA SER A 29 19.33 18.05 -19.63
C SER A 29 18.99 16.96 -18.62
N GLU A 30 17.83 17.07 -17.98
CA GLU A 30 17.35 16.07 -17.02
C GLU A 30 17.12 14.71 -17.69
N ILE A 31 16.53 14.70 -18.89
CA ILE A 31 16.28 13.46 -19.63
C ILE A 31 17.60 12.76 -20.03
N ALA A 32 18.63 13.51 -20.42
CA ALA A 32 19.93 12.93 -20.73
C ALA A 32 20.61 12.36 -19.48
N HIS A 33 20.53 13.07 -18.37
CA HIS A 33 21.03 12.61 -17.07
C HIS A 33 20.37 11.31 -16.65
N ARG A 34 19.02 11.25 -16.59
CA ARG A 34 18.33 10.02 -16.19
C ARG A 34 18.57 8.85 -17.16
N PHE A 35 18.71 9.13 -18.47
CA PHE A 35 19.04 8.09 -19.45
C PHE A 35 20.43 7.48 -19.20
N LYS A 36 21.44 8.33 -18.90
CA LYS A 36 22.80 7.87 -18.60
C LYS A 36 22.84 7.03 -17.32
N ASP A 37 22.15 7.47 -16.27
CA ASP A 37 22.27 6.86 -14.93
C ASP A 37 21.48 5.54 -14.83
N LEU A 38 20.30 5.46 -15.45
CA LEU A 38 19.45 4.27 -15.41
C LEU A 38 19.84 3.21 -16.46
N GLY A 39 20.46 3.64 -17.56
CA GLY A 39 20.68 2.83 -18.75
C GLY A 39 19.41 2.59 -19.56
N GLU A 40 19.57 2.28 -20.85
CA GLU A 40 18.46 2.23 -21.82
C GLU A 40 17.34 1.26 -21.43
N GLN A 41 17.69 0.07 -20.91
CA GLN A 41 16.69 -0.96 -20.56
C GLN A 41 15.75 -0.48 -19.44
N HIS A 42 16.29 0.02 -18.33
CA HIS A 42 15.48 0.49 -17.21
C HIS A 42 14.75 1.78 -17.59
N PHE A 43 15.39 2.69 -18.33
CA PHE A 43 14.74 3.90 -18.83
C PHE A 43 13.49 3.57 -19.63
N LYS A 44 13.59 2.69 -20.65
CA LYS A 44 12.43 2.27 -21.47
C LYS A 44 11.34 1.62 -20.61
N GLY A 45 11.72 0.76 -19.66
CA GLY A 45 10.78 0.12 -18.75
C GLY A 45 10.02 1.13 -17.88
N LEU A 46 10.70 2.12 -17.31
CA LEU A 46 10.09 3.15 -16.47
C LEU A 46 9.19 4.09 -17.26
N VAL A 47 9.59 4.49 -18.47
CA VAL A 47 8.75 5.30 -19.38
C VAL A 47 7.48 4.53 -19.77
N LEU A 48 7.59 3.23 -20.07
CA LEU A 48 6.44 2.38 -20.38
C LEU A 48 5.48 2.28 -19.19
N ILE A 49 6.01 2.10 -17.98
CA ILE A 49 5.21 2.10 -16.75
C ILE A 49 4.52 3.46 -16.59
N ALA A 50 5.24 4.58 -16.74
CA ALA A 50 4.68 5.92 -16.61
C ALA A 50 3.45 6.10 -17.51
N PHE A 51 3.60 5.90 -18.83
CA PHE A 51 2.50 6.04 -19.77
C PHE A 51 1.35 5.08 -19.46
N SER A 52 1.65 3.83 -19.11
CA SER A 52 0.61 2.85 -18.74
C SER A 52 -0.16 3.24 -17.48
N GLN A 53 0.48 3.91 -16.52
CA GLN A 53 -0.17 4.40 -15.30
C GLN A 53 -1.02 5.65 -15.56
N TYR A 54 -0.59 6.57 -16.44
CA TYR A 54 -1.36 7.78 -16.79
C TYR A 54 -2.52 7.47 -17.75
N LEU A 55 -2.30 6.56 -18.71
CA LEU A 55 -3.22 6.26 -19.80
C LEU A 55 -3.65 4.80 -19.77
N GLN A 56 -4.36 4.44 -18.71
CA GLN A 56 -4.68 3.05 -18.39
C GLN A 56 -5.57 2.35 -19.42
N LYS A 57 -6.21 3.07 -20.35
CA LYS A 57 -7.09 2.51 -21.39
C LYS A 57 -6.38 2.32 -22.73
N CYS A 58 -5.22 2.95 -22.92
CA CYS A 58 -4.48 2.89 -24.18
C CYS A 58 -3.88 1.50 -24.37
N PRO A 59 -3.87 0.99 -25.61
CA PRO A 59 -3.28 -0.31 -25.92
C PRO A 59 -1.74 -0.23 -25.83
N TYR A 60 -1.10 -1.39 -25.66
CA TYR A 60 0.34 -1.50 -25.51
C TYR A 60 1.11 -0.92 -26.70
N GLU A 61 0.60 -1.15 -27.92
CA GLU A 61 1.23 -0.76 -29.18
C GLU A 61 1.34 0.75 -29.33
N GLU A 62 0.42 1.51 -28.73
CA GLU A 62 0.51 2.98 -28.71
C GLU A 62 1.52 3.45 -27.65
N HIS A 63 1.56 2.81 -26.48
CA HIS A 63 2.56 3.15 -25.46
C HIS A 63 3.98 2.86 -25.93
N ILE A 64 4.25 1.74 -26.61
CA ILE A 64 5.61 1.40 -27.03
C ILE A 64 6.14 2.36 -28.10
N LYS A 65 5.27 2.93 -28.94
CA LYS A 65 5.63 4.01 -29.87
C LYS A 65 6.07 5.25 -29.10
N LEU A 66 5.29 5.70 -28.11
CA LEU A 66 5.65 6.85 -27.27
C LEU A 66 6.97 6.61 -26.51
N VAL A 67 7.17 5.40 -25.98
CA VAL A 67 8.43 5.01 -25.32
C VAL A 67 9.59 5.13 -26.30
N GLN A 68 9.43 4.66 -27.53
CA GLN A 68 10.48 4.75 -28.56
C GLN A 68 10.80 6.20 -28.92
N GLU A 69 9.78 7.05 -29.13
CA GLU A 69 9.97 8.47 -29.40
C GLU A 69 10.71 9.19 -28.26
N VAL A 70 10.33 8.94 -27.01
CA VAL A 70 11.00 9.52 -25.83
C VAL A 70 12.44 9.00 -25.71
N THR A 71 12.67 7.73 -26.01
CA THR A 71 14.00 7.11 -25.95
C THR A 71 14.93 7.68 -27.01
N ASP A 72 14.44 7.86 -28.24
CA ASP A 72 15.24 8.43 -29.32
C ASP A 72 15.56 9.90 -29.04
N PHE A 73 14.60 10.65 -28.48
CA PHE A 73 14.84 12.02 -28.02
C PHE A 73 15.87 12.07 -26.88
N ALA A 74 15.80 11.16 -25.91
CA ALA A 74 16.80 11.05 -24.85
C ALA A 74 18.20 10.80 -25.41
N LYS A 75 18.35 9.92 -26.41
CA LYS A 75 19.63 9.67 -27.09
C LYS A 75 20.16 10.92 -27.81
N THR A 76 19.28 11.71 -28.43
CA THR A 76 19.66 13.00 -29.02
C THR A 76 20.20 13.96 -27.95
N CYS A 77 19.51 14.09 -26.81
CA CYS A 77 19.96 14.96 -25.72
C CYS A 77 21.24 14.46 -25.05
N VAL A 78 21.48 13.15 -25.01
CA VAL A 78 22.75 12.58 -24.55
C VAL A 78 23.90 12.93 -25.50
N ALA A 79 23.65 12.98 -26.81
CA ALA A 79 24.64 13.35 -27.81
C ALA A 79 24.94 14.86 -27.81
N ASP A 80 23.92 15.70 -27.61
CA ASP A 80 24.07 17.15 -27.45
C ASP A 80 23.02 17.70 -26.46
N GLU A 81 23.45 18.03 -25.24
CA GLU A 81 22.58 18.60 -24.21
C GLU A 81 22.14 20.04 -24.53
N ASN A 82 22.66 20.67 -25.60
CA ASN A 82 22.19 21.96 -26.12
C ASN A 82 21.12 21.83 -27.21
N ALA A 83 20.81 20.62 -27.67
CA ALA A 83 19.81 20.41 -28.69
C ALA A 83 18.43 20.92 -28.23
N GLU A 84 17.60 21.28 -29.19
CA GLU A 84 16.31 21.91 -28.93
C GLU A 84 15.45 21.06 -27.97
N ASN A 85 14.87 21.69 -26.95
CA ASN A 85 14.01 21.09 -25.94
C ASN A 85 14.70 20.12 -24.94
N CYS A 86 16.03 19.91 -25.02
CA CYS A 86 16.72 19.02 -24.09
C CYS A 86 16.81 19.57 -22.66
N ASP A 87 16.57 20.87 -22.47
CA ASP A 87 16.52 21.59 -21.20
C ASP A 87 15.14 21.57 -20.51
N LYS A 88 14.11 21.05 -21.18
CA LYS A 88 12.77 20.91 -20.60
C LYS A 88 12.77 19.85 -19.49
N SER A 89 11.92 20.09 -18.48
CA SER A 89 11.67 19.09 -17.43
C SER A 89 11.03 17.82 -18.01
N ILE A 90 11.27 16.68 -17.34
CA ILE A 90 10.67 15.40 -17.75
C ILE A 90 9.13 15.47 -17.80
N HIS A 91 8.50 16.14 -16.82
CA HIS A 91 7.04 16.38 -16.83
C HIS A 91 6.57 17.12 -18.07
N THR A 92 7.31 18.15 -18.51
CA THR A 92 6.95 18.89 -19.72
C THR A 92 7.00 17.96 -20.93
N LEU A 93 8.11 17.23 -21.08
CA LEU A 93 8.31 16.29 -22.19
C LEU A 93 7.24 15.19 -22.23
N PHE A 94 6.91 14.59 -21.08
CA PHE A 94 5.92 13.52 -21.01
C PHE A 94 4.50 14.06 -21.19
N GLY A 95 4.16 15.18 -20.55
CA GLY A 95 2.86 15.84 -20.71
C GLY A 95 2.59 16.25 -22.15
N ASP A 96 3.60 16.76 -22.87
CA ASP A 96 3.48 17.09 -24.29
C ASP A 96 3.17 15.84 -25.13
N LYS A 97 3.82 14.70 -24.84
CA LYS A 97 3.53 13.41 -25.47
C LYS A 97 2.12 12.89 -25.16
N LEU A 98 1.68 12.99 -23.90
CA LEU A 98 0.33 12.62 -23.50
C LEU A 98 -0.72 13.45 -24.27
N CYS A 99 -0.49 14.76 -24.40
CA CYS A 99 -1.39 15.68 -25.08
C CYS A 99 -1.41 15.55 -26.60
N ALA A 100 -0.36 14.98 -27.20
CA ALA A 100 -0.29 14.73 -28.63
C ALA A 100 -1.06 13.46 -29.07
N ILE A 101 -1.58 12.66 -28.14
CA ILE A 101 -2.27 11.40 -28.47
C ILE A 101 -3.56 11.69 -29.25
N PRO A 102 -3.72 11.11 -30.45
CA PRO A 102 -4.93 11.27 -31.23
C PRO A 102 -6.16 10.81 -30.45
N LYS A 103 -7.24 11.61 -30.51
CA LYS A 103 -8.52 11.30 -29.85
C LYS A 103 -8.41 11.12 -28.33
N LEU A 104 -7.47 11.81 -27.67
CA LEU A 104 -7.34 11.79 -26.21
C LEU A 104 -8.67 12.10 -25.51
N ARG A 105 -9.39 13.14 -25.98
CA ARG A 105 -10.71 13.51 -25.45
C ARG A 105 -11.76 12.41 -25.63
N ASP A 106 -11.78 11.72 -26.78
CA ASP A 106 -12.76 10.65 -27.03
C ASP A 106 -12.53 9.45 -26.09
N ASN A 107 -11.27 9.13 -25.78
CA ASN A 107 -10.91 7.97 -24.97
C ASN A 107 -10.90 8.24 -23.45
N TYR A 108 -10.61 9.48 -23.04
CA TYR A 108 -10.37 9.83 -21.64
C TYR A 108 -11.21 11.01 -21.10
N GLY A 109 -12.05 11.64 -21.92
CA GLY A 109 -12.95 12.69 -21.47
C GLY A 109 -12.21 13.89 -20.86
N GLU A 110 -12.51 14.16 -19.59
CA GLU A 110 -11.99 15.29 -18.79
C GLU A 110 -10.47 15.30 -18.65
N LEU A 111 -9.79 14.16 -18.81
CA LEU A 111 -8.32 14.12 -18.81
C LEU A 111 -7.73 15.00 -19.91
N ALA A 112 -8.43 15.15 -21.05
CA ALA A 112 -7.96 16.03 -22.13
C ALA A 112 -7.98 17.51 -21.74
N ASP A 113 -8.74 17.90 -20.71
CA ASP A 113 -8.74 19.28 -20.20
C ASP A 113 -7.44 19.60 -19.43
N CYS A 114 -6.70 18.59 -18.96
CA CYS A 114 -5.38 18.78 -18.37
C CYS A 114 -4.39 19.40 -19.36
N CYS A 115 -4.53 19.13 -20.65
CA CYS A 115 -3.64 19.65 -21.69
C CYS A 115 -3.72 21.16 -21.91
N ALA A 116 -4.73 21.83 -21.35
CA ALA A 116 -4.82 23.29 -21.36
C ALA A 116 -4.04 23.96 -20.20
N LYS A 117 -3.53 23.17 -19.25
CA LYS A 117 -2.76 23.65 -18.09
C LYS A 117 -1.26 23.65 -18.37
N GLN A 118 -0.51 24.42 -17.60
CA GLN A 118 0.96 24.37 -17.56
C GLN A 118 1.44 23.49 -16.41
N GLU A 119 2.73 23.15 -16.38
CA GLU A 119 3.31 22.45 -15.22
C GLU A 119 3.55 23.42 -14.05
N PRO A 120 3.32 22.98 -12.79
CA PRO A 120 3.02 21.62 -12.35
C PRO A 120 1.52 21.24 -12.35
N GLU A 121 0.59 22.17 -12.60
CA GLU A 121 -0.85 21.92 -12.50
C GLU A 121 -1.36 20.90 -13.53
N ARG A 122 -0.67 20.78 -14.67
CA ARG A 122 -0.96 19.78 -15.70
C ARG A 122 -0.66 18.37 -15.19
N ASN A 123 0.52 18.12 -14.63
CA ASN A 123 0.82 16.82 -14.01
C ASN A 123 -0.15 16.50 -12.85
N GLU A 124 -0.43 17.46 -11.96
CA GLU A 124 -1.42 17.26 -10.89
C GLU A 124 -2.80 16.87 -11.43
N CYS A 125 -3.24 17.51 -12.51
CA CYS A 125 -4.48 17.16 -13.19
C CYS A 125 -4.43 15.73 -13.76
N PHE A 126 -3.35 15.33 -14.41
CA PHE A 126 -3.19 13.96 -14.91
C PHE A 126 -3.19 12.93 -13.78
N LEU A 127 -2.54 13.22 -12.64
CA LEU A 127 -2.52 12.34 -11.48
C LEU A 127 -3.91 12.13 -10.87
N GLN A 128 -4.79 13.15 -10.89
CA GLN A 128 -6.18 13.04 -10.42
C GLN A 128 -7.02 12.08 -11.27
N HIS A 129 -6.63 11.84 -12.53
CA HIS A 129 -7.32 10.92 -13.44
C HIS A 129 -6.80 9.48 -13.38
N LYS A 130 -5.75 9.19 -12.58
CA LYS A 130 -5.34 7.81 -12.31
C LYS A 130 -6.48 7.07 -11.58
N ASP A 131 -6.96 5.99 -12.18
CA ASP A 131 -8.07 5.20 -11.66
C ASP A 131 -7.57 3.97 -10.89
N ASP A 132 -7.78 3.98 -9.57
CA ASP A 132 -7.47 2.86 -8.67
C ASP A 132 -8.33 1.61 -8.90
N ASN A 133 -9.45 1.72 -9.63
CA ASN A 133 -10.31 0.61 -10.00
C ASN A 133 -10.76 0.76 -11.46
N PRO A 134 -9.81 0.67 -12.42
CA PRO A 134 -10.10 0.90 -13.81
C PRO A 134 -10.99 -0.24 -14.31
N ASN A 135 -11.98 0.08 -15.14
CA ASN A 135 -12.90 -0.92 -15.72
C ASN A 135 -12.23 -1.70 -16.86
N LEU A 136 -11.12 -2.36 -16.55
CA LEU A 136 -10.37 -3.21 -17.47
C LEU A 136 -10.89 -4.65 -17.40
N PRO A 137 -10.87 -5.40 -18.51
CA PRO A 137 -11.15 -6.82 -18.48
C PRO A 137 -10.24 -7.54 -17.46
N PRO A 138 -10.77 -8.56 -16.76
CA PRO A 138 -9.95 -9.42 -15.91
C PRO A 138 -8.74 -9.92 -16.68
N PHE A 139 -7.55 -9.84 -16.07
CA PHE A 139 -6.35 -10.38 -16.70
C PHE A 139 -6.47 -11.89 -16.85
N GLN A 140 -6.45 -12.38 -18.08
CA GLN A 140 -6.43 -13.80 -18.41
C GLN A 140 -4.99 -14.21 -18.65
N ARG A 141 -4.46 -15.08 -17.78
CA ARG A 141 -3.14 -15.69 -18.00
C ARG A 141 -3.28 -16.67 -19.18
N PRO A 142 -2.49 -16.53 -20.25
CA PRO A 142 -2.50 -17.51 -21.33
C PRO A 142 -2.06 -18.89 -20.83
N GLU A 143 -2.40 -19.93 -21.59
CA GLU A 143 -1.94 -21.29 -21.32
C GLU A 143 -0.40 -21.37 -21.29
N ALA A 144 0.13 -22.30 -20.50
CA ALA A 144 1.57 -22.43 -20.26
C ALA A 144 2.40 -22.52 -21.56
N GLU A 145 1.92 -23.31 -22.53
CA GLU A 145 2.59 -23.47 -23.82
C GLU A 145 2.61 -22.14 -24.59
N ALA A 146 1.46 -21.47 -24.70
CA ALA A 146 1.33 -20.20 -25.40
C ALA A 146 2.20 -19.10 -24.77
N MET A 147 2.25 -19.03 -23.44
CA MET A 147 3.15 -18.10 -22.75
C MET A 147 4.62 -18.37 -23.09
N CYS A 148 5.04 -19.64 -23.06
CA CYS A 148 6.43 -19.99 -23.37
C CYS A 148 6.79 -19.75 -24.82
N THR A 149 5.89 -20.03 -25.77
CA THR A 149 6.07 -19.70 -27.19
C THR A 149 6.27 -18.20 -27.35
N SER A 150 5.34 -17.37 -26.87
CA SER A 150 5.46 -15.91 -27.00
C SER A 150 6.68 -15.33 -26.28
N PHE A 151 7.04 -15.90 -25.13
CA PHE A 151 8.25 -15.51 -24.40
C PHE A 151 9.52 -15.84 -25.18
N GLN A 152 9.62 -17.04 -25.77
CA GLN A 152 10.79 -17.47 -26.56
C GLN A 152 10.89 -16.71 -27.89
N GLU A 153 9.76 -16.36 -28.51
CA GLU A 153 9.71 -15.56 -29.75
C GLU A 153 10.24 -14.14 -29.55
N ASN A 154 9.80 -13.46 -28.49
CA ASN A 154 10.26 -12.11 -28.19
C ASN A 154 10.18 -11.80 -26.69
N PRO A 155 11.24 -12.14 -25.91
CA PRO A 155 11.28 -11.91 -24.47
C PRO A 155 11.03 -10.45 -24.09
N THR A 156 11.62 -9.51 -24.85
CA THR A 156 11.51 -8.07 -24.59
C THR A 156 10.08 -7.58 -24.73
N SER A 157 9.39 -7.93 -25.82
CA SER A 157 7.99 -7.55 -26.01
C SER A 157 7.09 -8.20 -24.97
N PHE A 158 7.32 -9.47 -24.65
CA PHE A 158 6.55 -10.21 -23.65
C PHE A 158 6.64 -9.54 -22.25
N LEU A 159 7.85 -9.17 -21.83
CA LEU A 159 8.06 -8.44 -20.58
C LEU A 159 7.51 -7.00 -20.63
N GLY A 160 7.55 -6.35 -21.79
CA GLY A 160 6.90 -5.06 -22.01
C GLY A 160 5.38 -5.14 -21.78
N HIS A 161 4.71 -6.14 -22.34
CA HIS A 161 3.28 -6.40 -22.08
C HIS A 161 3.01 -6.66 -20.60
N TYR A 162 3.87 -7.42 -19.91
CA TYR A 162 3.75 -7.63 -18.47
C TYR A 162 3.79 -6.30 -17.69
N LEU A 163 4.79 -5.45 -17.96
CA LEU A 163 4.92 -4.14 -17.31
C LEU A 163 3.69 -3.28 -17.58
N HIS A 164 3.24 -3.21 -18.84
CA HIS A 164 2.06 -2.46 -19.25
C HIS A 164 0.78 -2.93 -18.53
N GLU A 165 0.50 -4.23 -18.55
CA GLU A 165 -0.74 -4.80 -17.99
C GLU A 165 -0.82 -4.67 -16.46
N VAL A 166 0.32 -4.76 -15.76
CA VAL A 166 0.37 -4.53 -14.30
C VAL A 166 0.27 -3.05 -13.97
N ALA A 167 1.04 -2.18 -14.65
CA ALA A 167 1.05 -0.74 -14.42
C ALA A 167 -0.33 -0.09 -14.65
N ARG A 168 -1.03 -0.48 -15.72
CA ARG A 168 -2.37 0.08 -16.02
C ARG A 168 -3.45 -0.36 -15.02
N ARG A 169 -3.28 -1.48 -14.32
CA ARG A 169 -4.20 -1.95 -13.26
C ARG A 169 -3.85 -1.40 -11.89
N HIS A 170 -2.61 -0.94 -11.70
CA HIS A 170 -2.09 -0.41 -10.46
C HIS A 170 -1.35 0.91 -10.73
N PRO A 171 -2.07 2.02 -10.95
CA PRO A 171 -1.48 3.27 -11.46
C PRO A 171 -0.54 3.99 -10.49
N TYR A 172 -0.38 3.45 -9.27
CA TYR A 172 0.57 3.90 -8.25
C TYR A 172 1.54 2.78 -7.84
N PHE A 173 1.71 1.73 -8.66
CA PHE A 173 2.71 0.70 -8.40
C PHE A 173 4.10 1.34 -8.33
N TYR A 174 4.90 0.96 -7.34
CA TYR A 174 6.26 1.46 -7.19
C TYR A 174 7.14 1.00 -8.37
N ALA A 175 7.35 1.90 -9.33
CA ALA A 175 7.87 1.53 -10.65
C ALA A 175 9.22 0.78 -10.64
N PRO A 176 10.21 1.15 -9.81
CA PRO A 176 11.47 0.39 -9.75
C PRO A 176 11.26 -1.02 -9.19
N GLU A 177 10.28 -1.21 -8.30
CA GLU A 177 9.92 -2.55 -7.79
C GLU A 177 9.13 -3.37 -8.83
N LEU A 178 8.37 -2.71 -9.72
CA LEU A 178 7.72 -3.41 -10.84
C LEU A 178 8.75 -3.95 -11.85
N LEU A 179 9.84 -3.22 -12.10
CA LEU A 179 10.96 -3.73 -12.88
C LEU A 179 11.59 -4.97 -12.22
N TYR A 180 11.82 -4.93 -10.91
CA TYR A 180 12.29 -6.11 -10.16
C TYR A 180 11.35 -7.31 -10.32
N TYR A 181 10.03 -7.10 -10.23
CA TYR A 181 9.08 -8.20 -10.45
C TYR A 181 9.06 -8.69 -11.89
N ALA A 182 9.37 -7.84 -12.88
CA ALA A 182 9.57 -8.29 -14.27
C ALA A 182 10.81 -9.16 -14.41
N GLU A 183 11.91 -8.86 -13.72
CA GLU A 183 13.07 -9.76 -13.65
C GLU A 183 12.71 -11.11 -13.03
N LYS A 184 11.94 -11.12 -11.93
CA LYS A 184 11.45 -12.38 -11.34
C LYS A 184 10.51 -13.16 -12.24
N TYR A 185 9.64 -12.46 -12.96
CA TYR A 185 8.78 -13.08 -13.96
C TYR A 185 9.59 -13.72 -15.09
N ASN A 186 10.61 -13.00 -15.57
CA ASN A 186 11.56 -13.49 -16.58
C ASN A 186 12.36 -14.72 -16.11
N GLU A 187 12.88 -14.70 -14.87
CA GLU A 187 13.60 -15.84 -14.27
C GLU A 187 12.72 -17.11 -14.25
N VAL A 188 11.45 -16.98 -13.84
CA VAL A 188 10.51 -18.10 -13.78
C VAL A 188 10.24 -18.67 -15.18
N LEU A 189 10.00 -17.81 -16.17
CA LEU A 189 9.77 -18.24 -17.55
C LEU A 189 11.00 -18.90 -18.15
N THR A 190 12.18 -18.31 -17.96
CA THR A 190 13.45 -18.85 -18.45
C THR A 190 13.68 -20.27 -17.92
N GLN A 191 13.39 -20.50 -16.63
CA GLN A 191 13.51 -21.83 -16.03
C GLN A 191 12.40 -22.79 -16.50
N CYS A 192 11.14 -22.39 -16.40
CA CYS A 192 10.04 -23.32 -16.57
C CYS A 192 9.67 -23.61 -18.03
N CYS A 193 10.03 -22.74 -18.98
CA CYS A 193 9.76 -22.98 -20.39
C CYS A 193 10.66 -24.05 -21.01
N THR A 194 11.71 -24.49 -20.31
CA THR A 194 12.56 -25.62 -20.71
C THR A 194 12.14 -26.94 -20.07
N GLU A 195 11.18 -26.93 -19.13
CA GLU A 195 10.67 -28.13 -18.47
C GLU A 195 9.68 -28.88 -19.36
N SER A 196 9.55 -30.19 -19.13
CA SER A 196 8.59 -31.03 -19.86
C SER A 196 7.14 -30.67 -19.51
N ASP A 197 6.84 -30.53 -18.22
CA ASP A 197 5.55 -30.04 -17.72
C ASP A 197 5.65 -28.55 -17.35
N LYS A 198 5.52 -27.71 -18.37
CA LYS A 198 5.59 -26.25 -18.24
C LYS A 198 4.52 -25.71 -17.30
N ALA A 199 3.31 -26.28 -17.32
CA ALA A 199 2.18 -25.80 -16.51
C ALA A 199 2.41 -26.07 -15.03
N ALA A 200 2.90 -27.28 -14.68
CA ALA A 200 3.23 -27.63 -13.30
C ALA A 200 4.38 -26.77 -12.73
N CYS A 201 5.35 -26.36 -13.56
CA CYS A 201 6.43 -25.47 -13.13
C CYS A 201 5.98 -24.00 -13.02
N LEU A 202 5.32 -23.47 -14.07
CA LEU A 202 4.97 -22.05 -14.17
C LEU A 202 3.92 -21.65 -13.15
N THR A 203 2.81 -22.38 -13.07
CA THR A 203 1.61 -21.95 -12.33
C THR A 203 1.91 -21.58 -10.87
N PRO A 204 2.51 -22.45 -10.04
CA PRO A 204 2.76 -22.11 -8.63
C PRO A 204 3.77 -20.96 -8.47
N LYS A 205 4.81 -20.90 -9.32
CA LYS A 205 5.82 -19.84 -9.24
C LYS A 205 5.27 -18.48 -9.66
N LEU A 206 4.50 -18.43 -10.74
CA LEU A 206 3.86 -17.20 -11.20
C LEU A 206 2.76 -16.72 -10.25
N ASP A 207 2.04 -17.62 -9.59
CA ASP A 207 1.10 -17.26 -8.54
C ASP A 207 1.80 -16.65 -7.32
N ALA A 208 2.94 -17.18 -6.91
CA ALA A 208 3.75 -16.60 -5.84
C ALA A 208 4.30 -15.22 -6.19
N VAL A 209 4.79 -15.02 -7.43
CA VAL A 209 5.24 -13.69 -7.91
C VAL A 209 4.08 -12.70 -7.92
N LYS A 210 2.93 -13.10 -8.47
CA LYS A 210 1.72 -12.27 -8.50
C LYS A 210 1.28 -11.84 -7.10
N GLU A 211 1.27 -12.77 -6.14
CA GLU A 211 0.87 -12.45 -4.77
C GLU A 211 1.77 -11.38 -4.16
N LYS A 212 3.09 -11.54 -4.28
CA LYS A 212 4.06 -10.55 -3.75
C LYS A 212 3.91 -9.19 -4.44
N ALA A 213 3.79 -9.17 -5.76
CA ALA A 213 3.61 -7.95 -6.53
C ALA A 213 2.32 -7.20 -6.14
N LEU A 214 1.21 -7.91 -5.92
CA LEU A 214 -0.05 -7.29 -5.47
C LEU A 214 0.08 -6.70 -4.06
N VAL A 215 0.79 -7.37 -3.14
CA VAL A 215 1.07 -6.81 -1.82
C VAL A 215 1.91 -5.52 -1.93
N ALA A 216 2.93 -5.52 -2.79
CA ALA A 216 3.75 -4.34 -3.04
C ALA A 216 2.91 -3.17 -3.62
N ALA A 217 2.03 -3.46 -4.59
CA ALA A 217 1.13 -2.47 -5.18
C ALA A 217 0.24 -1.79 -4.12
N VAL A 218 -0.39 -2.57 -3.25
CA VAL A 218 -1.28 -2.05 -2.20
C VAL A 218 -0.48 -1.27 -1.16
N ARG A 219 0.71 -1.74 -0.78
CA ARG A 219 1.60 -1.02 0.15
C ARG A 219 2.01 0.33 -0.45
N GLN A 220 2.42 0.39 -1.71
CA GLN A 220 2.79 1.65 -2.33
C GLN A 220 1.60 2.61 -2.41
N ARG A 221 0.41 2.10 -2.79
CA ARG A 221 -0.79 2.95 -2.82
C ARG A 221 -1.11 3.54 -1.45
N MET A 222 -0.90 2.79 -0.37
CA MET A 222 -1.05 3.28 1.01
C MET A 222 -0.05 4.41 1.32
N LYS A 223 1.21 4.30 0.88
CA LYS A 223 2.18 5.40 1.04
C LYS A 223 1.76 6.65 0.25
N CYS A 224 1.38 6.49 -1.01
CA CYS A 224 0.97 7.61 -1.87
C CYS A 224 -0.26 8.34 -1.31
N SER A 225 -1.31 7.60 -0.96
CA SER A 225 -2.51 8.20 -0.33
C SER A 225 -2.20 8.85 1.02
N SER A 226 -1.29 8.28 1.80
CA SER A 226 -0.87 8.87 3.08
C SER A 226 -0.20 10.23 2.87
N MET A 227 0.71 10.34 1.91
CA MET A 227 1.35 11.62 1.56
C MET A 227 0.34 12.62 0.96
N GLN A 228 -0.52 12.17 0.04
CA GLN A 228 -1.54 13.03 -0.58
C GLN A 228 -2.51 13.63 0.46
N ARG A 229 -2.89 12.87 1.49
CA ARG A 229 -3.90 13.30 2.47
C ARG A 229 -3.33 13.94 3.72
N PHE A 230 -2.18 13.46 4.20
CA PHE A 230 -1.62 13.86 5.49
C PHE A 230 -0.26 14.55 5.37
N GLY A 231 0.24 14.72 4.15
CA GLY A 231 1.48 15.41 3.85
C GLY A 231 2.74 14.58 4.12
N GLU A 232 3.87 15.12 3.68
CA GLU A 232 5.18 14.48 3.78
C GLU A 232 5.64 14.27 5.23
N ARG A 233 5.27 15.18 6.15
CA ARG A 233 5.61 15.07 7.57
C ARG A 233 5.10 13.75 8.17
N ALA A 234 3.86 13.37 7.87
CA ALA A 234 3.27 12.13 8.37
C ALA A 234 4.01 10.90 7.83
N PHE A 235 4.38 10.92 6.55
CA PHE A 235 5.17 9.85 5.94
C PHE A 235 6.59 9.77 6.49
N LYS A 236 7.25 10.92 6.70
CA LYS A 236 8.58 10.98 7.31
C LYS A 236 8.59 10.42 8.72
N ALA A 237 7.56 10.71 9.53
CA ALA A 237 7.42 10.11 10.86
C ALA A 237 7.28 8.58 10.76
N TRP A 238 6.45 8.07 9.84
CA TRP A 238 6.35 6.63 9.58
C TRP A 238 7.70 6.02 9.17
N ALA A 239 8.46 6.70 8.31
CA ALA A 239 9.77 6.26 7.86
C ALA A 239 10.81 6.24 9.01
N VAL A 240 10.84 7.27 9.87
CA VAL A 240 11.70 7.29 11.06
C VAL A 240 11.39 6.10 11.95
N ALA A 241 10.13 5.86 12.30
CA ALA A 241 9.75 4.73 13.13
C ALA A 241 10.16 3.38 12.51
N ARG A 242 9.83 3.18 11.22
CA ARG A 242 10.14 1.92 10.52
C ARG A 242 11.65 1.67 10.39
N MET A 243 12.43 2.70 10.08
CA MET A 243 13.89 2.58 9.96
C MET A 243 14.55 2.38 11.33
N SER A 244 14.05 3.02 12.38
CA SER A 244 14.56 2.82 13.75
C SER A 244 14.36 1.38 14.24
N GLN A 245 13.22 0.76 13.92
CA GLN A 245 13.01 -0.67 14.21
C GLN A 245 13.96 -1.57 13.44
N ARG A 246 14.25 -1.20 12.19
CA ARG A 246 15.02 -2.05 11.28
C ARG A 246 16.52 -1.92 11.49
N PHE A 247 16.98 -0.72 11.80
CA PHE A 247 18.37 -0.35 12.01
C PHE A 247 18.55 0.22 13.43
N PRO A 248 18.23 -0.54 14.48
CA PRO A 248 18.27 -0.05 15.86
C PRO A 248 19.68 0.30 16.34
N ASN A 249 20.74 -0.08 15.62
CA ASN A 249 22.13 0.31 15.92
C ASN A 249 22.53 1.66 15.30
N ALA A 250 21.80 2.13 14.28
CA ALA A 250 22.12 3.37 13.58
C ALA A 250 21.78 4.60 14.45
N GLU A 251 22.61 5.63 14.38
CA GLU A 251 22.39 6.90 15.09
C GLU A 251 21.17 7.66 14.54
N PHE A 252 20.59 8.56 15.36
CA PHE A 252 19.42 9.35 14.95
C PHE A 252 19.67 10.19 13.68
N ALA A 253 20.88 10.75 13.51
CA ALA A 253 21.25 11.49 12.30
C ALA A 253 21.19 10.60 11.05
N GLU A 254 21.66 9.35 11.17
CA GLU A 254 21.62 8.38 10.08
C GLU A 254 20.17 7.98 9.75
N ILE A 255 19.36 7.67 10.77
CA ILE A 255 17.94 7.32 10.60
C ILE A 255 17.16 8.47 9.95
N THR A 256 17.39 9.70 10.38
CA THR A 256 16.67 10.87 9.83
C THR A 256 17.09 11.19 8.40
N LYS A 257 18.36 10.95 8.03
CA LYS A 257 18.81 11.01 6.64
C LYS A 257 18.09 9.95 5.79
N LEU A 258 18.17 8.67 6.18
CA LEU A 258 17.49 7.58 5.47
C LEU A 258 15.98 7.83 5.34
N ALA A 259 15.33 8.30 6.40
CA ALA A 259 13.91 8.63 6.36
C ALA A 259 13.59 9.80 5.41
N THR A 260 14.49 10.78 5.29
CA THR A 260 14.35 11.91 4.36
C THR A 260 14.48 11.43 2.92
N ASP A 261 15.52 10.65 2.61
CA ASP A 261 15.75 10.11 1.27
C ASP A 261 14.60 9.20 0.83
N VAL A 262 14.13 8.30 1.72
CA VAL A 262 12.95 7.45 1.45
C VAL A 262 11.68 8.26 1.25
N THR A 263 11.50 9.36 2.00
CA THR A 263 10.35 10.26 1.82
C THR A 263 10.39 10.93 0.45
N LYS A 264 11.55 11.43 0.03
CA LYS A 264 11.78 12.05 -1.29
C LYS A 264 11.45 11.05 -2.42
N ILE A 265 12.05 9.87 -2.40
CA ILE A 265 11.83 8.82 -3.40
C ILE A 265 10.35 8.43 -3.52
N ASN A 266 9.66 8.24 -2.38
CA ASN A 266 8.25 7.88 -2.43
C ASN A 266 7.40 9.02 -2.96
N LYS A 267 7.70 10.28 -2.60
CA LYS A 267 7.02 11.45 -3.12
C LYS A 267 7.12 11.51 -4.65
N GLU A 268 8.31 11.39 -5.20
CA GLU A 268 8.56 11.38 -6.66
C GLU A 268 7.76 10.27 -7.34
N CYS A 269 7.91 9.02 -6.87
CA CYS A 269 7.17 7.91 -7.46
C CYS A 269 5.65 8.09 -7.40
N CYS A 270 5.13 8.67 -6.31
CA CYS A 270 3.70 8.91 -6.16
C CYS A 270 3.20 10.07 -7.02
N HIS A 271 4.07 11.02 -7.40
CA HIS A 271 3.79 12.09 -8.35
C HIS A 271 4.07 11.73 -9.82
N GLY A 272 4.47 10.49 -10.09
CA GLY A 272 4.73 10.02 -11.46
C GLY A 272 6.12 10.35 -11.99
N ASP A 273 7.01 10.89 -11.14
CA ASP A 273 8.43 11.16 -11.42
C ASP A 273 9.24 9.86 -11.39
N LEU A 274 8.88 8.89 -12.23
CA LEU A 274 9.36 7.51 -12.11
C LEU A 274 10.85 7.36 -12.46
N LEU A 275 11.39 8.23 -13.31
CA LEU A 275 12.82 8.23 -13.67
C LEU A 275 13.68 8.74 -12.52
N GLU A 276 13.36 9.93 -11.99
CA GLU A 276 14.05 10.48 -10.81
C GLU A 276 13.89 9.56 -9.60
N CYS A 277 12.67 9.06 -9.34
CA CYS A 277 12.43 8.11 -8.25
C CYS A 277 13.31 6.85 -8.34
N ALA A 278 13.50 6.28 -9.54
CA ALA A 278 14.32 5.09 -9.71
C ALA A 278 15.80 5.36 -9.47
N ASP A 279 16.26 6.52 -9.93
CA ASP A 279 17.65 6.96 -9.82
C ASP A 279 18.00 7.28 -8.36
N ASP A 280 17.17 8.07 -7.68
CA ASP A 280 17.31 8.38 -6.26
C ASP A 280 17.20 7.11 -5.39
N ARG A 281 16.37 6.12 -5.78
CA ARG A 281 16.35 4.80 -5.11
C ARG A 281 17.68 4.07 -5.26
N ALA A 282 18.30 4.12 -6.45
CA ALA A 282 19.61 3.51 -6.68
C ALA A 282 20.72 4.22 -5.90
N GLU A 283 20.69 5.56 -5.83
CA GLU A 283 21.61 6.37 -5.01
C GLU A 283 21.46 6.03 -3.52
N LEU A 284 20.24 5.92 -3.01
CA LEU A 284 20.00 5.49 -1.62
C LEU A 284 20.53 4.07 -1.37
N ALA A 285 20.28 3.13 -2.29
CA ALA A 285 20.78 1.75 -2.14
C ALA A 285 22.32 1.71 -2.11
N LYS A 286 22.97 2.54 -2.93
CA LYS A 286 24.43 2.70 -2.91
C LYS A 286 24.90 3.28 -1.58
N TYR A 287 24.29 4.39 -1.13
CA TYR A 287 24.60 5.03 0.14
C TYR A 287 24.49 4.07 1.33
N MET A 288 23.39 3.30 1.41
CA MET A 288 23.21 2.31 2.47
C MET A 288 24.29 1.23 2.47
N CYS A 289 24.77 0.82 1.29
CA CYS A 289 25.84 -0.18 1.18
C CYS A 289 27.22 0.38 1.51
N GLU A 290 27.51 1.63 1.15
CA GLU A 290 28.76 2.31 1.51
C GLU A 290 28.85 2.58 3.03
N ASN A 291 27.70 2.78 3.69
CA ASN A 291 27.61 3.05 5.14
C ASN A 291 27.07 1.85 5.94
N GLN A 292 27.13 0.63 5.40
CA GLN A 292 26.48 -0.53 6.03
C GLN A 292 26.99 -0.83 7.44
N ALA A 293 28.27 -0.53 7.73
CA ALA A 293 28.89 -0.79 9.03
C ALA A 293 28.24 0.02 10.17
N THR A 294 27.71 1.21 9.88
CA THR A 294 27.03 2.07 10.86
C THR A 294 25.50 1.89 10.83
N ILE A 295 24.95 1.29 9.78
CA ILE A 295 23.50 1.09 9.63
C ILE A 295 23.08 -0.28 10.17
N SER A 296 23.59 -1.38 9.60
CA SER A 296 23.30 -2.73 10.06
C SER A 296 24.24 -3.77 9.46
N SER A 297 24.66 -4.71 10.30
CA SER A 297 25.43 -5.88 9.90
C SER A 297 24.72 -6.78 8.88
N LYS A 298 23.39 -6.69 8.78
CA LYS A 298 22.58 -7.54 7.89
C LYS A 298 22.59 -7.07 6.43
N LEU A 299 23.08 -5.87 6.13
CA LEU A 299 23.02 -5.30 4.78
C LEU A 299 23.97 -5.97 3.77
N GLN A 300 25.06 -6.60 4.22
CA GLN A 300 26.07 -7.19 3.34
C GLN A 300 25.46 -8.19 2.34
N ALA A 301 24.50 -9.02 2.79
CA ALA A 301 23.83 -10.00 1.93
C ALA A 301 23.05 -9.39 0.76
N CYS A 302 22.71 -8.10 0.85
CA CYS A 302 22.04 -7.34 -0.20
C CYS A 302 23.03 -6.56 -1.09
N CYS A 303 24.14 -6.08 -0.54
CA CYS A 303 25.03 -5.12 -1.20
C CYS A 303 25.82 -5.68 -2.39
N ASP A 304 25.96 -7.01 -2.47
CA ASP A 304 26.62 -7.70 -3.58
C ASP A 304 25.68 -8.00 -4.76
N LYS A 305 24.39 -7.67 -4.65
CA LYS A 305 23.38 -7.93 -5.69
C LYS A 305 23.36 -6.82 -6.77
N PRO A 306 22.84 -7.11 -7.98
CA PRO A 306 22.57 -6.06 -8.97
C PRO A 306 21.50 -5.08 -8.48
N VAL A 307 21.42 -3.88 -9.10
CA VAL A 307 20.76 -2.70 -8.52
C VAL A 307 19.29 -2.91 -8.11
N LEU A 308 18.48 -3.59 -8.93
CA LEU A 308 17.06 -3.84 -8.63
C LEU A 308 16.91 -4.85 -7.48
N GLN A 309 17.64 -5.98 -7.53
CA GLN A 309 17.59 -6.98 -6.47
C GLN A 309 18.22 -6.47 -5.16
N LYS A 310 19.25 -5.62 -5.24
CA LYS A 310 19.85 -4.91 -4.11
C LYS A 310 18.83 -4.02 -3.45
N SER A 311 18.21 -3.12 -4.22
CA SER A 311 17.21 -2.17 -3.72
C SER A 311 15.99 -2.87 -3.12
N GLN A 312 15.59 -4.02 -3.67
CA GLN A 312 14.51 -4.81 -3.08
C GLN A 312 14.94 -5.53 -1.80
N CYS A 313 16.12 -6.15 -1.80
CA CYS A 313 16.67 -6.82 -0.62
C CYS A 313 16.83 -5.86 0.56
N LEU A 314 17.35 -4.65 0.33
CA LEU A 314 17.45 -3.60 1.35
C LEU A 314 16.08 -3.16 1.89
N ALA A 315 15.05 -3.10 1.03
CA ALA A 315 13.69 -2.76 1.44
C ALA A 315 13.01 -3.87 2.27
N GLU A 316 13.42 -5.12 2.08
CA GLU A 316 12.85 -6.31 2.74
C GLU A 316 13.67 -6.82 3.92
N ILE A 317 14.85 -6.25 4.18
CA ILE A 317 15.76 -6.72 5.23
C ILE A 317 15.07 -6.86 6.59
N GLU A 318 15.41 -7.90 7.33
CA GLU A 318 14.92 -8.14 8.68
C GLU A 318 15.44 -7.08 9.65
N HIS A 319 14.75 -6.91 10.79
CA HIS A 319 15.22 -6.03 11.86
C HIS A 319 16.55 -6.51 12.42
N ASP A 320 17.50 -5.60 12.65
CA ASP A 320 18.73 -5.93 13.38
C ASP A 320 18.43 -6.20 14.87
N ASN A 321 19.41 -6.75 15.58
CA ASN A 321 19.29 -6.98 17.02
C ASN A 321 19.23 -5.65 17.78
N ILE A 322 18.38 -5.58 18.80
CA ILE A 322 18.30 -4.42 19.70
C ILE A 322 19.65 -4.29 20.43
N PRO A 323 20.29 -3.10 20.45
CA PRO A 323 21.51 -2.87 21.21
C PRO A 323 21.31 -3.19 22.70
N ALA A 324 22.27 -3.90 23.31
CA ALA A 324 22.15 -4.40 24.67
C ALA A 324 22.27 -3.30 25.76
N ASP A 325 22.85 -2.15 25.40
CA ASP A 325 23.28 -1.07 26.28
C ASP A 325 22.45 0.22 26.12
N LEU A 326 21.22 0.11 25.62
CA LEU A 326 20.33 1.26 25.49
C LEU A 326 19.98 1.85 26.87
N PRO A 327 20.16 3.17 27.07
CA PRO A 327 19.77 3.82 28.32
C PRO A 327 18.25 3.76 28.50
N SER A 328 17.80 3.94 29.75
CA SER A 328 16.39 4.08 30.05
C SER A 328 15.81 5.26 29.28
N ILE A 329 14.73 5.02 28.53
CA ILE A 329 14.03 6.09 27.82
C ILE A 329 13.42 7.12 28.78
N ALA A 330 13.19 6.75 30.05
CA ALA A 330 12.70 7.67 31.06
C ALA A 330 13.72 8.80 31.35
N ALA A 331 15.02 8.55 31.21
CA ALA A 331 16.05 9.53 31.53
C ALA A 331 15.86 10.85 30.74
N ASP A 332 15.67 10.75 29.42
CA ASP A 332 15.60 11.92 28.53
C ASP A 332 14.16 12.46 28.33
N PHE A 333 13.14 11.62 28.52
CA PHE A 333 11.74 11.93 28.16
C PHE A 333 10.78 12.01 29.36
N VAL A 334 11.27 11.77 30.57
CA VAL A 334 10.45 11.79 31.80
C VAL A 334 11.19 12.39 33.00
N GLU A 335 12.45 12.03 33.21
CA GLU A 335 13.22 12.42 34.40
C GLU A 335 13.96 13.74 34.19
N ASP A 336 14.32 14.07 32.94
CA ASP A 336 14.92 15.34 32.58
C ASP A 336 13.95 16.50 32.89
N LYS A 337 14.45 17.52 33.60
CA LYS A 337 13.71 18.73 33.95
C LYS A 337 13.60 19.70 32.78
N GLU A 338 14.43 19.53 31.75
CA GLU A 338 14.43 20.38 30.56
C GLU A 338 13.50 19.85 29.45
N VAL A 339 12.72 18.77 29.67
CA VAL A 339 11.79 18.20 28.66
C VAL A 339 10.90 19.28 28.01
N CYS A 340 10.26 20.13 28.81
CA CYS A 340 9.39 21.19 28.28
C CYS A 340 10.14 22.25 27.48
N LYS A 341 11.38 22.56 27.87
CA LYS A 341 12.23 23.50 27.13
C LYS A 341 12.68 22.89 25.81
N ASN A 342 13.17 21.65 25.83
CA ASN A 342 13.57 20.91 24.62
C ASN A 342 12.39 20.78 23.64
N TYR A 343 11.20 20.50 24.16
CA TYR A 343 9.96 20.47 23.39
C TYR A 343 9.59 21.84 22.79
N ALA A 344 9.70 22.93 23.55
CA ALA A 344 9.37 24.27 23.06
C ALA A 344 10.39 24.82 22.04
N GLU A 345 11.69 24.59 22.27
CA GLU A 345 12.77 25.10 21.41
C GLU A 345 12.88 24.34 20.09
N ALA A 346 12.66 23.02 20.10
CA ALA A 346 12.88 22.15 18.95
C ALA A 346 11.86 21.00 18.85
N LYS A 347 10.56 21.32 18.93
CA LYS A 347 9.45 20.35 18.91
C LYS A 347 9.63 19.18 17.95
N ASP A 348 9.93 19.45 16.68
CA ASP A 348 10.05 18.43 15.64
C ASP A 348 11.24 17.49 15.85
N VAL A 349 12.38 18.05 16.26
CA VAL A 349 13.58 17.26 16.55
C VAL A 349 13.34 16.43 17.80
N PHE A 350 12.80 17.02 18.87
CA PHE A 350 12.55 16.34 20.14
C PHE A 350 11.56 15.17 19.99
N LEU A 351 10.44 15.39 19.31
CA LEU A 351 9.47 14.31 19.01
C LEU A 351 10.04 13.28 18.05
N GLY A 352 10.89 13.69 17.10
CA GLY A 352 11.61 12.79 16.22
C GLY A 352 12.57 11.87 16.99
N THR A 353 13.32 12.41 17.94
CA THR A 353 14.23 11.64 18.81
C THR A 353 13.44 10.69 19.70
N PHE A 354 12.31 11.15 20.28
CA PHE A 354 11.41 10.26 21.04
C PHE A 354 10.95 9.08 20.18
N LEU A 355 10.46 9.37 18.97
CA LEU A 355 9.98 8.32 18.06
C LEU A 355 11.10 7.34 17.69
N TYR A 356 12.31 7.83 17.44
CA TYR A 356 13.49 7.00 17.16
C TYR A 356 13.83 6.09 18.35
N GLU A 357 14.00 6.65 19.54
CA GLU A 357 14.38 5.90 20.74
C GLU A 357 13.30 4.88 21.14
N TYR A 358 12.02 5.26 21.04
CA TYR A 358 10.93 4.35 21.35
C TYR A 358 10.82 3.23 20.30
N SER A 359 10.99 3.54 19.02
CA SER A 359 10.86 2.55 17.94
C SER A 359 11.99 1.52 17.94
N ARG A 360 13.25 1.93 18.17
CA ARG A 360 14.39 0.99 18.19
C ARG A 360 14.35 -0.01 19.35
N ARG A 361 13.60 0.30 20.43
CA ARG A 361 13.36 -0.58 21.57
C ARG A 361 12.18 -1.53 21.39
N HIS A 362 11.31 -1.26 20.42
CA HIS A 362 10.03 -1.97 20.24
C HIS A 362 9.81 -2.44 18.80
N PRO A 363 10.62 -3.40 18.30
CA PRO A 363 10.35 -4.06 17.01
C PRO A 363 9.06 -4.89 17.04
N ASP A 364 8.56 -5.24 18.23
CA ASP A 364 7.31 -5.97 18.46
C ASP A 364 6.06 -5.07 18.36
N TYR A 365 6.23 -3.75 18.21
CA TYR A 365 5.13 -2.82 18.01
C TYR A 365 4.92 -2.53 16.52
N SER A 366 3.68 -2.33 16.11
CA SER A 366 3.40 -1.80 14.77
C SER A 366 3.82 -0.33 14.65
N VAL A 367 4.16 0.12 13.43
CA VAL A 367 4.52 1.52 13.19
C VAL A 367 3.36 2.47 13.52
N SER A 368 2.12 2.08 13.21
CA SER A 368 0.91 2.83 13.57
C SER A 368 0.74 2.97 15.08
N LEU A 369 1.02 1.92 15.87
CA LEU A 369 1.05 2.02 17.33
C LEU A 369 2.14 3.01 17.79
N LEU A 370 3.37 2.88 17.30
CA LEU A 370 4.47 3.79 17.67
C LEU A 370 4.12 5.26 17.40
N LEU A 371 3.50 5.55 16.26
CA LEU A 371 3.05 6.90 15.93
C LEU A 371 1.90 7.37 16.83
N ARG A 372 0.98 6.49 17.25
CA ARG A 372 -0.06 6.83 18.24
C ARG A 372 0.54 7.14 19.61
N LEU A 373 1.56 6.39 20.04
CA LEU A 373 2.28 6.66 21.28
C LEU A 373 3.01 8.01 21.22
N ALA A 374 3.69 8.32 20.11
CA ALA A 374 4.32 9.62 19.91
C ALA A 374 3.31 10.78 19.91
N LYS A 375 2.13 10.60 19.32
CA LYS A 375 1.05 11.59 19.35
C LYS A 375 0.48 11.78 20.76
N LYS A 376 0.32 10.70 21.53
CA LYS A 376 -0.10 10.77 22.94
C LYS A 376 0.95 11.45 23.80
N TYR A 377 2.24 11.20 23.54
CA TYR A 377 3.35 11.90 24.18
C TYR A 377 3.30 13.40 23.89
N GLU A 378 3.21 13.80 22.62
CA GLU A 378 3.05 15.20 22.20
C GLU A 378 1.88 15.89 22.91
N ALA A 379 0.69 15.27 22.90
CA ALA A 379 -0.49 15.84 23.57
C ALA A 379 -0.32 15.95 25.10
N THR A 380 0.43 15.03 25.71
CA THR A 380 0.73 15.08 27.14
C THR A 380 1.68 16.23 27.45
N LEU A 381 2.69 16.47 26.62
CA LEU A 381 3.59 17.62 26.77
C LEU A 381 2.87 18.95 26.52
N GLU A 382 2.01 19.04 25.51
CA GLU A 382 1.20 20.26 25.26
C GLU A 382 0.35 20.64 26.48
N LYS A 383 -0.21 19.65 27.17
CA LYS A 383 -0.94 19.87 28.42
C LYS A 383 0.01 20.21 29.58
N CYS A 384 0.96 19.33 29.89
CA CYS A 384 1.76 19.39 31.10
C CYS A 384 2.72 20.59 31.12
N CYS A 385 3.28 20.98 29.97
CA CYS A 385 4.19 22.12 29.90
C CYS A 385 3.50 23.48 30.09
N ALA A 386 2.16 23.50 30.16
CA ALA A 386 1.38 24.68 30.54
C ALA A 386 0.97 24.69 32.02
N GLU A 387 1.30 23.64 32.79
CA GLU A 387 0.96 23.53 34.22
C GLU A 387 2.07 24.09 35.13
N GLY A 388 1.77 24.27 36.41
CA GLY A 388 2.72 24.85 37.39
C GLY A 388 3.87 23.92 37.79
N ASP A 389 3.70 22.61 37.65
CA ASP A 389 4.75 21.60 37.87
C ASP A 389 4.73 20.58 36.72
N PRO A 390 5.33 20.94 35.55
CA PRO A 390 5.34 20.05 34.40
C PRO A 390 5.95 18.67 34.67
N PRO A 391 7.10 18.53 35.36
CA PRO A 391 7.67 17.21 35.68
C PRO A 391 6.74 16.29 36.45
N ALA A 392 5.96 16.82 37.41
CA ALA A 392 4.97 16.01 38.11
C ALA A 392 3.82 15.55 37.19
N CYS A 393 3.43 16.38 36.20
CA CYS A 393 2.38 16.04 35.25
C CYS A 393 2.82 15.01 34.20
N TYR A 394 3.98 15.21 33.54
CA TYR A 394 4.45 14.26 32.51
C TYR A 394 5.19 13.05 33.09
N GLY A 395 5.49 13.04 34.40
CA GLY A 395 6.21 11.97 35.10
C GLY A 395 5.61 10.56 34.94
N THR A 396 4.32 10.45 34.63
CA THR A 396 3.60 9.18 34.43
C THR A 396 3.33 8.82 32.97
N VAL A 397 3.81 9.62 32.01
CA VAL A 397 3.42 9.50 30.59
C VAL A 397 3.67 8.12 29.99
N LEU A 398 4.78 7.45 30.37
CA LEU A 398 5.09 6.11 29.87
C LEU A 398 4.10 5.06 30.39
N ALA A 399 3.60 5.20 31.61
CA ALA A 399 2.57 4.31 32.16
C ALA A 399 1.22 4.51 31.46
N GLU A 400 0.92 5.74 31.02
CA GLU A 400 -0.29 6.05 30.23
C GLU A 400 -0.29 5.42 28.83
N PHE A 401 0.84 4.89 28.35
CA PHE A 401 0.89 4.17 27.08
C PHE A 401 0.31 2.75 27.18
N GLN A 402 0.27 2.15 28.37
CA GLN A 402 -0.12 0.75 28.52
C GLN A 402 -1.50 0.44 27.90
N PRO A 403 -2.56 1.24 28.11
CA PRO A 403 -3.86 0.98 27.47
C PRO A 403 -3.81 1.02 25.93
N LEU A 404 -2.98 1.91 25.36
CA LEU A 404 -2.80 2.03 23.91
C LEU A 404 -2.03 0.84 23.30
N VAL A 405 -1.17 0.19 24.10
CA VAL A 405 -0.42 -1.02 23.71
C VAL A 405 -1.27 -2.28 23.91
N GLU A 406 -2.02 -2.38 25.00
CA GLU A 406 -2.84 -3.56 25.31
C GLU A 406 -4.04 -3.70 24.37
N GLU A 407 -4.66 -2.60 23.95
CA GLU A 407 -5.79 -2.63 23.00
C GLU A 407 -5.47 -3.40 21.71
N PRO A 408 -4.42 -3.06 20.93
CA PRO A 408 -4.09 -3.79 19.71
C PRO A 408 -3.59 -5.21 19.98
N LYS A 409 -2.84 -5.45 21.07
CA LYS A 409 -2.37 -6.80 21.43
C LYS A 409 -3.55 -7.74 21.67
N ASN A 410 -4.54 -7.31 22.46
CA ASN A 410 -5.76 -8.07 22.71
C ASN A 410 -6.56 -8.28 21.43
N LEU A 411 -6.71 -7.25 20.59
CA LEU A 411 -7.44 -7.37 19.33
C LEU A 411 -6.78 -8.39 18.38
N VAL A 412 -5.45 -8.36 18.25
CA VAL A 412 -4.71 -9.35 17.43
C VAL A 412 -4.87 -10.75 18.01
N LYS A 413 -4.70 -10.92 19.32
CA LYS A 413 -4.86 -12.21 20.00
C LYS A 413 -6.25 -12.81 19.74
N THR A 414 -7.32 -12.09 20.07
CA THR A 414 -8.70 -12.57 19.90
C THR A 414 -9.04 -12.89 18.44
N ASN A 415 -8.57 -12.08 17.47
CA ASN A 415 -8.84 -12.37 16.06
C ASN A 415 -8.00 -13.55 15.54
N CYS A 416 -6.78 -13.76 16.03
CA CYS A 416 -6.01 -14.96 15.69
C CYS A 416 -6.60 -16.23 16.30
N GLU A 417 -7.07 -16.20 17.55
CA GLU A 417 -7.80 -17.33 18.16
C GLU A 417 -9.08 -17.67 17.37
N LEU A 418 -9.82 -16.64 16.94
CA LEU A 418 -11.00 -16.83 16.08
C LEU A 418 -10.63 -17.40 14.71
N TYR A 419 -9.53 -16.94 14.12
CA TYR A 419 -9.01 -17.47 12.86
C TYR A 419 -8.60 -18.94 12.99
N GLU A 420 -7.86 -19.31 14.05
CA GLU A 420 -7.46 -20.70 14.32
C GLU A 420 -8.69 -21.62 14.48
N LYS A 421 -9.75 -21.12 15.13
CA LYS A 421 -11.00 -21.87 15.30
C LYS A 421 -11.79 -22.06 14.00
N LEU A 422 -11.86 -21.04 13.15
CA LEU A 422 -12.76 -21.01 11.98
C LEU A 422 -12.08 -21.35 10.65
N GLY A 423 -10.74 -21.30 10.60
CA GLY A 423 -9.97 -21.29 9.36
C GLY A 423 -10.21 -20.02 8.52
N GLU A 424 -9.49 -19.90 7.40
CA GLU A 424 -9.50 -18.67 6.59
C GLU A 424 -10.92 -18.31 6.10
N TYR A 425 -11.63 -19.24 5.46
CA TYR A 425 -12.96 -18.94 4.90
C TYR A 425 -14.00 -18.59 5.97
N GLY A 426 -14.00 -19.30 7.11
CA GLY A 426 -14.90 -18.99 8.22
C GLY A 426 -14.61 -17.63 8.85
N PHE A 427 -13.32 -17.32 9.04
CA PHE A 427 -12.90 -16.01 9.54
C PHE A 427 -13.23 -14.87 8.56
N GLN A 428 -13.08 -15.07 7.24
CA GLN A 428 -13.54 -14.12 6.23
C GLN A 428 -15.03 -13.80 6.38
N ASN A 429 -15.86 -14.81 6.63
CA ASN A 429 -17.31 -14.61 6.80
C ASN A 429 -17.63 -13.84 8.07
N ALA A 430 -16.95 -14.15 9.19
CA ALA A 430 -17.11 -13.40 10.45
C ALA A 430 -16.73 -11.92 10.29
N VAL A 431 -15.62 -11.66 9.58
CA VAL A 431 -15.19 -10.29 9.24
C VAL A 431 -16.20 -9.62 8.29
N LEU A 432 -16.72 -10.35 7.29
CA LEU A 432 -17.69 -9.81 6.34
C LEU A 432 -18.96 -9.34 7.03
N VAL A 433 -19.51 -10.13 7.96
CA VAL A 433 -20.67 -9.73 8.78
C VAL A 433 -20.34 -8.46 9.56
N ARG A 434 -19.22 -8.47 10.30
CA ARG A 434 -18.79 -7.33 11.13
C ARG A 434 -18.64 -6.05 10.33
N TYR A 435 -17.98 -6.08 9.17
CA TYR A 435 -17.76 -4.88 8.34
C TYR A 435 -19.02 -4.45 7.58
N THR A 436 -19.88 -5.39 7.19
CA THR A 436 -21.18 -5.04 6.59
C THR A 436 -22.08 -4.36 7.61
N GLN A 437 -22.07 -4.78 8.88
CA GLN A 437 -22.78 -4.09 9.96
C GLN A 437 -22.25 -2.67 10.22
N LYS A 438 -20.93 -2.48 10.17
CA LYS A 438 -20.26 -1.19 10.40
C LYS A 438 -20.48 -0.18 9.27
N ALA A 439 -20.58 -0.65 8.03
CA ALA A 439 -20.67 0.18 6.84
C ALA A 439 -21.56 -0.44 5.75
N PRO A 440 -22.86 -0.67 6.01
CA PRO A 440 -23.76 -1.39 5.11
C PRO A 440 -24.03 -0.68 3.77
N GLN A 441 -23.74 0.63 3.69
CA GLN A 441 -23.87 1.40 2.45
C GLN A 441 -22.74 1.11 1.45
N VAL A 442 -21.59 0.58 1.91
CA VAL A 442 -20.47 0.23 1.04
C VAL A 442 -20.90 -0.86 0.05
N SER A 443 -20.41 -0.80 -1.18
CA SER A 443 -20.75 -1.78 -2.21
C SER A 443 -20.38 -3.21 -1.77
N THR A 444 -21.21 -4.19 -2.15
CA THR A 444 -21.00 -5.59 -1.76
C THR A 444 -19.68 -6.16 -2.29
N PRO A 445 -19.27 -5.92 -3.55
CA PRO A 445 -17.96 -6.35 -4.03
C PRO A 445 -16.80 -5.81 -3.18
N THR A 446 -16.86 -4.54 -2.75
CA THR A 446 -15.82 -3.93 -1.91
C THR A 446 -15.78 -4.55 -0.51
N LEU A 447 -16.94 -4.82 0.10
CA LEU A 447 -17.02 -5.48 1.41
C LEU A 447 -16.45 -6.91 1.35
N VAL A 448 -16.81 -7.67 0.31
CA VAL A 448 -16.29 -9.03 0.09
C VAL A 448 -14.78 -8.99 -0.16
N GLU A 449 -14.28 -8.08 -0.99
CA GLU A 449 -12.83 -7.91 -1.23
C GLU A 449 -12.09 -7.62 0.09
N ALA A 450 -12.56 -6.65 0.86
CA ALA A 450 -11.95 -6.26 2.14
C ALA A 450 -11.95 -7.42 3.13
N ALA A 451 -13.08 -8.11 3.31
CA ALA A 451 -13.18 -9.24 4.23
C ALA A 451 -12.28 -10.41 3.82
N ARG A 452 -12.19 -10.73 2.52
CA ARG A 452 -11.28 -11.75 1.99
C ARG A 452 -9.81 -11.37 2.21
N ASN A 453 -9.46 -10.11 1.98
CA ASN A 453 -8.12 -9.59 2.27
C ASN A 453 -7.78 -9.72 3.75
N LEU A 454 -8.67 -9.31 4.65
CA LEU A 454 -8.50 -9.44 6.09
C LEU A 454 -8.38 -10.89 6.54
N GLY A 455 -9.12 -11.80 5.90
CA GLY A 455 -8.99 -13.23 6.14
C GLY A 455 -7.58 -13.75 5.88
N ARG A 456 -6.99 -13.34 4.75
CA ARG A 456 -5.62 -13.69 4.38
C ARG A 456 -4.56 -13.13 5.33
N VAL A 457 -4.86 -12.06 6.07
CA VAL A 457 -3.97 -11.56 7.13
C VAL A 457 -3.83 -12.60 8.23
N GLY A 458 -4.91 -13.33 8.56
CA GLY A 458 -4.84 -14.45 9.50
C GLY A 458 -3.84 -15.52 9.05
N THR A 459 -3.93 -15.93 7.79
CA THR A 459 -3.00 -16.90 7.16
C THR A 459 -1.55 -16.44 7.19
N LYS A 460 -1.31 -15.14 7.01
CA LYS A 460 0.04 -14.55 6.93
C LYS A 460 0.66 -14.22 8.28
N CYS A 461 -0.15 -13.87 9.27
CA CYS A 461 0.35 -13.28 10.51
C CYS A 461 0.08 -14.13 11.75
N CYS A 462 -1.02 -14.89 11.83
CA CYS A 462 -1.36 -15.59 13.07
C CYS A 462 -0.45 -16.80 13.35
N THR A 463 0.20 -17.34 12.33
CA THR A 463 1.20 -18.42 12.46
C THR A 463 2.58 -17.92 12.86
N LEU A 464 2.81 -16.60 12.89
CA LEU A 464 4.07 -16.01 13.31
C LEU A 464 4.24 -16.08 14.84
N PRO A 465 5.49 -15.98 15.33
CA PRO A 465 5.77 -15.79 16.75
C PRO A 465 4.99 -14.60 17.32
N GLU A 466 4.53 -14.68 18.57
CA GLU A 466 3.62 -13.71 19.18
C GLU A 466 4.09 -12.25 19.04
N ALA A 467 5.39 -11.99 19.28
CA ALA A 467 6.01 -10.68 19.14
C ALA A 467 5.97 -10.11 17.70
N GLN A 468 5.82 -10.93 16.67
CA GLN A 468 5.75 -10.50 15.27
C GLN A 468 4.31 -10.33 14.76
N ARG A 469 3.31 -10.84 15.49
CA ARG A 469 1.91 -10.83 15.05
C ARG A 469 1.37 -9.42 14.94
N LEU A 470 1.56 -8.59 15.96
CA LEU A 470 1.04 -7.22 16.00
C LEU A 470 1.55 -6.35 14.82
N PRO A 471 2.87 -6.20 14.59
CA PRO A 471 3.35 -5.41 13.46
C PRO A 471 2.89 -5.97 12.12
N CYS A 472 2.87 -7.31 11.96
CA CYS A 472 2.36 -7.95 10.75
C CYS A 472 0.88 -7.60 10.49
N VAL A 473 0.02 -7.77 11.49
CA VAL A 473 -1.43 -7.54 11.34
C VAL A 473 -1.73 -6.06 11.07
N GLU A 474 -1.18 -5.13 11.86
CA GLU A 474 -1.47 -3.70 11.66
C GLU A 474 -0.91 -3.16 10.34
N ASP A 475 0.22 -3.66 9.84
CA ASP A 475 0.76 -3.25 8.54
C ASP A 475 -0.18 -3.66 7.39
N TYR A 476 -0.65 -4.91 7.37
CA TYR A 476 -1.62 -5.36 6.36
C TYR A 476 -2.98 -4.66 6.53
N LEU A 477 -3.45 -4.49 7.77
CA LEU A 477 -4.72 -3.85 8.06
C LEU A 477 -4.72 -2.38 7.61
N SER A 478 -3.62 -1.66 7.83
CA SER A 478 -3.45 -0.28 7.34
C SER A 478 -3.56 -0.20 5.82
N ALA A 479 -2.95 -1.15 5.11
CA ALA A 479 -3.00 -1.24 3.66
C ALA A 479 -4.42 -1.57 3.13
N ILE A 480 -5.13 -2.50 3.78
CA ILE A 480 -6.49 -2.91 3.40
C ILE A 480 -7.50 -1.79 3.70
N LEU A 481 -7.44 -1.16 4.88
CA LEU A 481 -8.29 -0.03 5.22
C LEU A 481 -8.01 1.16 4.30
N ASN A 482 -6.76 1.35 3.88
CA ASN A 482 -6.45 2.34 2.87
C ASN A 482 -7.14 2.04 1.53
N ARG A 483 -7.12 0.78 1.07
CA ARG A 483 -7.85 0.39 -0.16
C ARG A 483 -9.34 0.70 -0.04
N LEU A 484 -9.95 0.40 1.11
CA LEU A 484 -11.34 0.77 1.38
C LEU A 484 -11.56 2.28 1.29
N CYS A 485 -10.69 3.09 1.91
CA CYS A 485 -10.77 4.55 1.85
C CYS A 485 -10.63 5.10 0.43
N VAL A 486 -9.64 4.63 -0.33
CA VAL A 486 -9.42 5.05 -1.71
C VAL A 486 -10.65 4.76 -2.60
N LEU A 487 -11.25 3.58 -2.46
CA LEU A 487 -12.48 3.25 -3.19
C LEU A 487 -13.66 4.10 -2.74
N HIS A 488 -13.77 4.37 -1.44
CA HIS A 488 -14.83 5.20 -0.87
C HIS A 488 -14.72 6.67 -1.28
N GLU A 489 -13.52 7.20 -1.43
CA GLU A 489 -13.29 8.59 -1.87
C GLU A 489 -13.82 8.84 -3.28
N LYS A 490 -13.72 7.84 -4.16
CA LYS A 490 -14.28 7.90 -5.52
C LYS A 490 -15.81 7.83 -5.52
N THR A 491 -16.40 7.13 -4.55
CA THR A 491 -17.87 7.00 -4.44
C THR A 491 -18.28 7.00 -2.96
N PRO A 492 -18.37 8.20 -2.34
CA PRO A 492 -18.67 8.30 -0.92
C PRO A 492 -20.11 7.88 -0.63
N VAL A 493 -20.28 6.87 0.21
CA VAL A 493 -21.61 6.30 0.54
C VAL A 493 -21.90 6.20 2.04
N SER A 494 -20.94 6.53 2.90
CA SER A 494 -21.08 6.38 4.36
C SER A 494 -20.26 7.45 5.08
N GLU A 495 -20.93 8.30 5.86
CA GLU A 495 -20.28 9.35 6.65
C GLU A 495 -19.32 8.78 7.70
N LYS A 496 -19.65 7.62 8.28
CA LYS A 496 -18.79 6.93 9.26
C LYS A 496 -17.48 6.48 8.62
N VAL A 497 -17.54 5.94 7.39
CA VAL A 497 -16.35 5.59 6.62
C VAL A 497 -15.56 6.84 6.25
N THR A 498 -16.23 7.90 5.78
CA THR A 498 -15.57 9.21 5.52
C THR A 498 -14.81 9.67 6.75
N LYS A 499 -15.44 9.70 7.93
CA LYS A 499 -14.82 10.14 9.19
C LYS A 499 -13.56 9.34 9.53
N CYS A 500 -13.61 8.00 9.44
CA CYS A 500 -12.43 7.18 9.73
C CYS A 500 -11.33 7.30 8.68
N CYS A 501 -11.68 7.56 7.42
CA CYS A 501 -10.72 7.69 6.32
C CYS A 501 -10.03 9.06 6.27
N SER A 502 -10.77 10.14 6.51
CA SER A 502 -10.30 11.52 6.44
C SER A 502 -9.75 12.07 7.76
N GLY A 503 -10.04 11.40 8.88
CA GLY A 503 -9.59 11.82 10.21
C GLY A 503 -8.07 11.76 10.38
N SER A 504 -7.56 10.78 11.13
CA SER A 504 -6.12 10.63 11.36
C SER A 504 -5.64 9.30 10.79
N LEU A 505 -4.54 9.34 10.02
CA LEU A 505 -3.93 8.14 9.45
C LEU A 505 -3.66 7.05 10.50
N VAL A 506 -3.10 7.45 11.63
CA VAL A 506 -2.69 6.53 12.70
C VAL A 506 -3.86 6.05 13.55
N GLU A 507 -4.96 6.82 13.58
CA GLU A 507 -6.21 6.45 14.26
C GLU A 507 -7.20 5.71 13.35
N ARG A 508 -6.88 5.54 12.06
CA ARG A 508 -7.78 4.89 11.11
C ARG A 508 -8.19 3.50 11.59
N ARG A 509 -7.22 2.67 11.97
CA ARG A 509 -7.47 1.31 12.47
C ARG A 509 -8.33 1.31 13.74
N PRO A 510 -7.96 2.03 14.83
CA PRO A 510 -8.83 2.20 16.00
C PRO A 510 -10.24 2.71 15.65
N CYS A 511 -10.37 3.70 14.77
CA CYS A 511 -11.65 4.26 14.35
C CYS A 511 -12.56 3.20 13.72
N PHE A 512 -12.05 2.42 12.75
CA PHE A 512 -12.81 1.32 12.15
C PHE A 512 -13.15 0.22 13.16
N SER A 513 -12.24 -0.10 14.08
CA SER A 513 -12.50 -1.06 15.17
C SER A 513 -13.64 -0.60 16.08
N ALA A 514 -13.73 0.70 16.37
CA ALA A 514 -14.73 1.31 17.24
C ALA A 514 -16.12 1.48 16.60
N LEU A 515 -16.24 1.38 15.27
CA LEU A 515 -17.56 1.45 14.60
C LEU A 515 -18.49 0.34 15.13
N THR A 516 -19.74 0.67 15.44
CA THR A 516 -20.77 -0.33 15.77
C THR A 516 -21.68 -0.54 14.55
N VAL A 517 -22.74 -1.34 14.71
CA VAL A 517 -23.83 -1.42 13.72
C VAL A 517 -24.27 0.00 13.35
N ASP A 518 -24.44 0.25 12.06
CA ASP A 518 -24.86 1.58 11.60
C ASP A 518 -26.37 1.81 11.77
N GLU A 519 -26.74 2.42 12.90
CA GLU A 519 -28.15 2.73 13.22
C GLU A 519 -28.79 3.76 12.28
N THR A 520 -28.03 4.50 11.46
CA THR A 520 -28.61 5.42 10.45
C THR A 520 -28.96 4.70 9.15
N TYR A 521 -28.55 3.44 9.00
CA TYR A 521 -28.81 2.66 7.82
C TYR A 521 -30.26 2.19 7.76
N VAL A 522 -30.94 2.50 6.67
CA VAL A 522 -32.24 1.91 6.33
C VAL A 522 -31.97 0.55 5.67
N PRO A 523 -32.42 -0.57 6.27
CA PRO A 523 -32.18 -1.89 5.71
C PRO A 523 -32.66 -2.02 4.27
N LYS A 524 -31.84 -2.65 3.42
CA LYS A 524 -32.20 -2.90 2.03
C LYS A 524 -33.40 -3.85 1.97
N GLU A 525 -34.35 -3.60 1.09
CA GLU A 525 -35.45 -4.54 0.87
C GLU A 525 -34.94 -5.92 0.43
N PHE A 526 -35.61 -6.98 0.90
CA PHE A 526 -35.30 -8.34 0.48
C PHE A 526 -35.65 -8.52 -0.99
N LYS A 527 -34.64 -8.66 -1.85
CA LYS A 527 -34.81 -9.02 -3.26
C LYS A 527 -34.50 -10.50 -3.44
N ALA A 528 -35.51 -11.30 -3.81
CA ALA A 528 -35.36 -12.74 -4.02
C ALA A 528 -34.28 -13.08 -5.05
N GLU A 529 -34.13 -12.24 -6.08
CA GLU A 529 -33.09 -12.34 -7.12
C GLU A 529 -31.67 -12.39 -6.53
N THR A 530 -31.42 -11.71 -5.40
CA THR A 530 -30.10 -11.70 -4.75
C THR A 530 -29.73 -13.06 -4.15
N PHE A 531 -30.73 -13.90 -3.90
CA PHE A 531 -30.59 -15.27 -3.39
C PHE A 531 -31.01 -16.32 -4.42
N THR A 532 -31.27 -15.90 -5.66
CA THR A 532 -31.63 -16.81 -6.75
C THR A 532 -30.35 -17.18 -7.50
N PHE A 533 -30.02 -18.46 -7.48
CA PHE A 533 -28.85 -19.02 -8.17
C PHE A 533 -29.31 -19.95 -9.27
N HIS A 534 -28.51 -20.07 -10.32
CA HIS A 534 -28.75 -20.96 -11.44
C HIS A 534 -27.73 -22.09 -11.46
N SER A 535 -27.88 -23.04 -12.39
CA SER A 535 -26.98 -24.18 -12.50
C SER A 535 -25.52 -23.79 -12.84
N ASP A 536 -25.29 -22.57 -13.33
CA ASP A 536 -23.97 -22.01 -13.63
C ASP A 536 -23.05 -22.00 -12.40
N ILE A 537 -23.58 -21.83 -11.20
CA ILE A 537 -22.79 -21.88 -9.96
C ILE A 537 -22.09 -23.22 -9.78
N CYS A 538 -22.64 -24.32 -10.32
CA CYS A 538 -22.12 -25.66 -10.12
C CYS A 538 -20.78 -25.90 -10.84
N THR A 539 -20.53 -25.21 -11.95
CA THR A 539 -19.29 -25.33 -12.76
C THR A 539 -18.23 -24.31 -12.37
N LEU A 540 -18.54 -23.34 -11.51
CA LEU A 540 -17.56 -22.34 -11.07
C LEU A 540 -16.42 -22.98 -10.26
N PRO A 541 -15.20 -22.43 -10.35
CA PRO A 541 -14.11 -22.75 -9.44
C PRO A 541 -14.52 -22.49 -7.98
N ASP A 542 -13.97 -23.26 -7.04
CA ASP A 542 -14.35 -23.18 -5.62
C ASP A 542 -14.20 -21.77 -5.03
N LYS A 543 -13.17 -21.04 -5.46
CA LYS A 543 -12.95 -19.64 -5.04
C LYS A 543 -14.09 -18.72 -5.48
N GLU A 544 -14.62 -18.91 -6.69
CA GLU A 544 -15.75 -18.13 -7.20
C GLU A 544 -17.06 -18.53 -6.52
N LYS A 545 -17.26 -19.83 -6.25
CA LYS A 545 -18.37 -20.31 -5.41
C LYS A 545 -18.35 -19.67 -4.02
N GLN A 546 -17.18 -19.57 -3.40
CA GLN A 546 -17.01 -18.87 -2.12
C GLN A 546 -17.36 -17.38 -2.21
N ILE A 547 -16.94 -16.68 -3.27
CA ILE A 547 -17.26 -15.26 -3.48
C ILE A 547 -18.78 -15.06 -3.66
N LYS A 548 -19.45 -15.96 -4.38
CA LYS A 548 -20.91 -15.93 -4.54
C LYS A 548 -21.64 -16.12 -3.19
N LYS A 549 -21.19 -17.06 -2.37
CA LYS A 549 -21.70 -17.27 -0.99
C LYS A 549 -21.46 -16.04 -0.10
N GLN A 550 -20.28 -15.45 -0.16
CA GLN A 550 -19.93 -14.24 0.59
C GLN A 550 -20.76 -13.03 0.13
N THR A 551 -20.99 -12.89 -1.18
CA THR A 551 -21.90 -11.87 -1.73
C THR A 551 -23.31 -12.02 -1.14
N ALA A 552 -23.86 -13.24 -1.11
CA ALA A 552 -25.16 -13.49 -0.51
C ALA A 552 -25.20 -13.17 0.99
N LEU A 553 -24.14 -13.53 1.74
CA LEU A 553 -24.03 -13.21 3.17
C LEU A 553 -24.01 -11.70 3.43
N ALA A 554 -23.26 -10.93 2.65
CA ALA A 554 -23.24 -9.47 2.79
C ALA A 554 -24.62 -8.86 2.49
N GLU A 555 -25.30 -9.32 1.45
CA GLU A 555 -26.65 -8.85 1.11
C GLU A 555 -27.69 -9.23 2.16
N LEU A 556 -27.53 -10.40 2.81
CA LEU A 556 -28.35 -10.83 3.93
C LEU A 556 -28.21 -9.87 5.12
N VAL A 557 -26.98 -9.50 5.46
CA VAL A 557 -26.70 -8.54 6.54
C VAL A 557 -27.20 -7.14 6.16
N LYS A 558 -27.13 -6.73 4.89
CA LYS A 558 -27.76 -5.48 4.44
C LYS A 558 -29.28 -5.50 4.55
N HIS A 559 -29.90 -6.65 4.39
CA HIS A 559 -31.34 -6.79 4.58
C HIS A 559 -31.74 -6.83 6.06
N LYS A 560 -30.96 -7.52 6.90
CA LYS A 560 -31.22 -7.65 8.35
C LYS A 560 -29.92 -7.36 9.13
N PRO A 561 -29.53 -6.09 9.33
CA PRO A 561 -28.24 -5.72 9.95
C PRO A 561 -28.06 -6.23 11.38
N LYS A 562 -29.18 -6.46 12.08
CA LYS A 562 -29.23 -6.95 13.47
C LYS A 562 -29.48 -8.46 13.57
N ALA A 563 -29.35 -9.20 12.46
CA ALA A 563 -29.43 -10.66 12.49
C ALA A 563 -28.36 -11.23 13.43
N THR A 564 -28.74 -12.20 14.26
CA THR A 564 -27.81 -12.86 15.17
C THR A 564 -26.88 -13.82 14.41
N GLU A 565 -25.76 -14.19 15.03
CA GLU A 565 -24.83 -15.17 14.44
C GLU A 565 -25.55 -16.50 14.13
N ASP A 566 -26.44 -16.95 15.00
CA ASP A 566 -27.23 -18.17 14.80
C ASP A 566 -28.20 -18.04 13.62
N GLN A 567 -28.88 -16.90 13.46
CA GLN A 567 -29.76 -16.65 12.31
C GLN A 567 -28.97 -16.68 11.01
N LEU A 568 -27.83 -15.99 10.95
CA LEU A 568 -26.97 -15.96 9.77
C LEU A 568 -26.41 -17.35 9.45
N LYS A 569 -26.01 -18.12 10.47
CA LYS A 569 -25.50 -19.49 10.31
C LYS A 569 -26.58 -20.43 9.79
N THR A 570 -27.81 -20.34 10.28
CA THR A 570 -28.96 -21.12 9.78
C THR A 570 -29.21 -20.82 8.31
N VAL A 571 -29.37 -19.54 7.94
CA VAL A 571 -29.66 -19.16 6.55
C VAL A 571 -28.53 -19.58 5.60
N MET A 572 -27.26 -19.38 5.99
CA MET A 572 -26.13 -19.77 5.14
C MET A 572 -25.92 -21.30 5.08
N GLY A 573 -26.33 -22.03 6.13
CA GLY A 573 -26.36 -23.49 6.15
C GLY A 573 -27.38 -24.04 5.17
N ASP A 574 -28.62 -23.53 5.23
CA ASP A 574 -29.69 -23.87 4.29
C ASP A 574 -29.30 -23.52 2.85
N PHE A 575 -28.64 -22.36 2.66
CA PHE A 575 -28.10 -21.95 1.38
C PHE A 575 -27.08 -22.95 0.82
N ALA A 576 -26.12 -23.38 1.64
CA ALA A 576 -25.10 -24.33 1.23
C ALA A 576 -25.70 -25.71 0.90
N GLN A 577 -26.68 -26.17 1.68
CA GLN A 577 -27.39 -27.42 1.43
C GLN A 577 -28.21 -27.35 0.13
N PHE A 578 -28.90 -26.24 -0.12
CA PHE A 578 -29.63 -26.00 -1.36
C PHE A 578 -28.72 -26.09 -2.59
N VAL A 579 -27.58 -25.38 -2.59
CA VAL A 579 -26.63 -25.42 -3.71
C VAL A 579 -26.06 -26.83 -3.90
N ASP A 580 -25.67 -27.51 -2.81
CA ASP A 580 -25.13 -28.88 -2.90
C ASP A 580 -26.17 -29.87 -3.45
N LYS A 581 -27.41 -29.81 -2.95
CA LYS A 581 -28.54 -30.62 -3.43
C LYS A 581 -28.78 -30.39 -4.91
N CYS A 582 -28.92 -29.14 -5.35
CA CYS A 582 -29.24 -28.85 -6.74
C CYS A 582 -28.08 -29.06 -7.70
N CYS A 583 -26.83 -28.90 -7.28
CA CYS A 583 -25.68 -29.25 -8.12
C CYS A 583 -25.50 -30.76 -8.33
N LYS A 584 -26.09 -31.60 -7.45
CA LYS A 584 -26.12 -33.07 -7.56
C LYS A 584 -27.38 -33.61 -8.26
N ALA A 585 -28.36 -32.76 -8.54
CA ALA A 585 -29.58 -33.15 -9.24
C ALA A 585 -29.29 -33.48 -10.72
N ALA A 586 -30.09 -34.41 -11.28
CA ALA A 586 -30.00 -34.77 -12.70
C ALA A 586 -30.41 -33.59 -13.60
N ASP A 587 -31.50 -32.90 -13.24
CA ASP A 587 -31.92 -31.63 -13.82
C ASP A 587 -31.64 -30.50 -12.84
N LYS A 588 -30.47 -29.86 -13.01
CA LYS A 588 -29.99 -28.81 -12.11
C LYS A 588 -30.87 -27.57 -12.20
N ASP A 589 -31.19 -27.13 -13.42
CA ASP A 589 -31.99 -25.91 -13.64
C ASP A 589 -33.37 -26.03 -13.01
N ASN A 590 -34.05 -27.17 -13.21
CA ASN A 590 -35.34 -27.41 -12.58
C ASN A 590 -35.24 -27.47 -11.05
N CYS A 591 -34.18 -28.06 -10.49
CA CYS A 591 -33.96 -28.05 -9.04
C CYS A 591 -33.80 -26.62 -8.51
N PHE A 592 -32.92 -25.82 -9.12
CA PHE A 592 -32.70 -24.42 -8.70
C PHE A 592 -33.99 -23.60 -8.79
N ALA A 593 -34.77 -23.77 -9.88
CA ALA A 593 -36.04 -23.08 -10.08
C ALA A 593 -37.12 -23.48 -9.05
N THR A 594 -37.18 -24.76 -8.66
CA THR A 594 -38.20 -25.29 -7.74
C THR A 594 -37.84 -25.06 -6.27
N GLU A 595 -36.59 -25.30 -5.89
CA GLU A 595 -36.13 -25.23 -4.50
C GLU A 595 -35.70 -23.81 -4.08
N GLY A 596 -35.36 -22.94 -5.05
CA GLY A 596 -34.96 -21.55 -4.79
C GLY A 596 -36.02 -20.73 -4.03
N PRO A 597 -37.30 -20.73 -4.46
CA PRO A 597 -38.38 -20.06 -3.71
C PRO A 597 -38.55 -20.59 -2.28
N ASN A 598 -38.37 -21.90 -2.06
CA ASN A 598 -38.47 -22.51 -0.73
C ASN A 598 -37.31 -22.06 0.18
N LEU A 599 -36.11 -21.88 -0.37
CA LEU A 599 -34.98 -21.32 0.38
C LEU A 599 -35.23 -19.86 0.77
N VAL A 600 -35.77 -19.07 -0.15
CA VAL A 600 -36.13 -17.67 0.11
C VAL A 600 -37.16 -17.58 1.25
N ALA A 601 -38.20 -18.42 1.22
CA ALA A 601 -39.22 -18.44 2.27
C ALA A 601 -38.63 -18.80 3.64
N ARG A 602 -37.85 -19.89 3.72
CA ARG A 602 -37.17 -20.30 4.96
C ARG A 602 -36.20 -19.25 5.47
N SER A 603 -35.49 -18.56 4.57
CA SER A 603 -34.57 -17.49 4.94
C SER A 603 -35.30 -16.32 5.58
N LYS A 604 -36.46 -15.93 5.05
CA LYS A 604 -37.29 -14.88 5.66
C LYS A 604 -37.79 -15.27 7.04
N GLU A 605 -38.22 -16.52 7.21
CA GLU A 605 -38.69 -17.05 8.49
C GLU A 605 -37.57 -17.11 9.53
N ALA A 606 -36.39 -17.59 9.16
CA ALA A 606 -35.23 -17.63 10.05
C ALA A 606 -34.73 -16.24 10.49
N LEU A 607 -34.97 -15.21 9.67
CA LEU A 607 -34.61 -13.82 9.97
C LEU A 607 -35.73 -13.02 10.64
N ALA A 608 -36.91 -13.61 10.87
CA ALA A 608 -38.06 -12.90 11.43
C ALA A 608 -37.73 -12.26 12.78
#